data_AF-A0A392T354-F1
#
_entry.id   AF-A0A392T354-F1
#
_cell.length_a   1.000
_cell.length_b   1.000
_cell.length_c   1.000
_cell.angle_alpha   90.00
_cell.angle_beta   90.00
_cell.angle_gamma   90.00
#
_symmetry.space_group_name_H-M   'P 1'
#
loop_
_entity.id
_entity.type
_entity.pdbx_description
1 polymer ?
#
loop_
_entity_poly.entity_id
_entity_poly.type
_entity_poly.pdbx_seq_one_letter_code
_entity_poly.pdbx_strand_id
1 'polypeptide(L)' 'MANNFYKALFSNDENEMHWQPTDISFPRLSDDEVQQISVEIDEEEIKQAVFSMSPWKASGPDGFPAGFYQKSWNVV' A
#
# COMPACT_ATOMS: atom_id res chain seq x y z
N MET A 1 6.89 -28.32 0.96
CA MET A 1 7.41 -28.08 2.33
C MET A 1 7.58 -26.59 2.63
N ALA A 2 8.35 -25.82 1.84
CA ALA A 2 8.58 -24.39 2.10
C ALA A 2 7.32 -23.50 2.06
N ASN A 3 6.42 -23.67 1.07
CA ASN A 3 5.21 -22.84 0.95
C ASN A 3 4.28 -22.96 2.17
N ASN A 4 4.08 -24.17 2.68
CA ASN A 4 3.24 -24.39 3.87
C ASN A 4 3.88 -23.83 5.15
N PHE A 5 5.21 -23.87 5.24
CA PHE A 5 5.94 -23.26 6.35
C PHE A 5 5.74 -21.74 6.38
N TYR A 6 5.93 -21.05 5.25
CA TYR A 6 5.74 -19.60 5.20
C TYR A 6 4.29 -19.18 5.36
N LYS A 7 3.34 -19.95 4.82
CA LYS A 7 1.92 -19.72 5.10
C LYS A 7 1.65 -19.80 6.59
N ALA A 8 2.16 -20.82 7.29
CA ALA A 8 1.99 -20.92 8.75
C ALA A 8 2.71 -19.79 9.51
N LEU A 9 3.91 -19.41 9.09
CA LEU A 9 4.70 -18.35 9.71
C LEU A 9 4.04 -16.97 9.63
N PHE A 10 3.36 -16.68 8.51
CA PHE A 10 2.64 -15.42 8.27
C PHE A 10 1.13 -15.53 8.45
N SER A 11 0.65 -16.66 9.01
CA SER A 11 -0.73 -16.76 9.47
C SER A 11 -0.81 -16.22 10.89
N ASN A 12 -1.95 -15.65 11.27
CA ASN A 12 -2.16 -15.18 12.63
C ASN A 12 -2.03 -16.36 13.61
N ASP A 13 -1.09 -16.25 14.54
CA ASP A 13 -1.07 -17.08 15.73
C ASP A 13 -2.23 -16.61 16.64
N GLU A 14 -3.03 -17.53 17.19
CA GLU A 14 -4.13 -17.19 18.12
C GLU A 14 -3.62 -16.55 19.42
N ASN A 15 -2.30 -16.53 19.61
CA ASN A 15 -1.66 -15.68 20.59
C ASN A 15 -1.66 -14.23 20.09
N GLU A 16 -2.55 -13.41 20.64
CA GLU A 16 -2.44 -11.95 20.56
C GLU A 16 -1.01 -11.56 20.92
N MET A 17 -0.20 -11.20 19.91
CA MET A 17 1.10 -10.58 20.15
C MET A 17 0.84 -9.29 20.92
N HIS A 18 1.03 -9.34 22.24
CA HIS A 18 0.85 -8.20 23.12
C HIS A 18 2.03 -7.24 22.91
N TRP A 19 1.94 -6.46 21.84
CA TRP A 19 2.98 -5.52 21.44
C TRP A 19 2.99 -4.38 22.46
N GLN A 20 4.03 -4.33 23.28
CA GLN A 20 4.20 -3.32 24.32
C GLN A 20 4.72 -2.02 23.65
N PRO A 21 3.96 -0.92 23.65
CA PRO A 21 4.45 0.34 23.11
C PRO A 21 5.65 0.82 23.93
N THR A 22 6.67 1.28 23.22
CA THR A 22 7.87 1.94 23.74
C THR A 22 7.86 3.40 23.28
N ASP A 23 8.76 4.22 23.81
CA ASP A 23 8.87 5.64 23.40
C ASP A 23 9.22 5.85 21.92
N ILE A 24 9.68 4.79 21.23
CA ILE A 24 10.00 4.79 19.79
C ILE A 24 8.99 4.02 18.95
N SER A 25 7.89 3.58 19.57
CA SER A 25 6.85 2.84 18.87
C SER A 25 6.02 3.75 17.98
N PHE A 26 5.56 3.20 16.86
CA PHE A 26 4.56 3.88 16.04
C PHE A 26 3.24 3.99 16.81
N PRO A 27 2.51 5.12 16.67
CA PRO A 27 1.19 5.25 17.24
C PRO A 27 0.25 4.20 16.65
N ARG A 28 -0.68 3.73 17.47
CA ARG A 28 -1.77 2.88 16.98
C ARG A 28 -2.68 3.74 16.10
N LEU A 29 -3.06 3.21 14.94
CA LEU A 29 -4.09 3.83 14.10
C LEU A 29 -5.43 3.83 14.83
N SER A 30 -6.16 4.92 14.71
CA SER A 30 -7.57 5.00 15.10
C SER A 30 -8.42 4.04 14.27
N ASP A 31 -9.57 3.63 14.81
CA ASP A 31 -10.49 2.75 14.09
C ASP A 31 -10.96 3.39 12.75
N ASP A 32 -11.11 4.72 12.74
CA ASP A 32 -11.43 5.50 11.54
C ASP A 32 -10.32 5.39 10.49
N GLU A 33 -9.05 5.57 10.87
CA GLU A 33 -7.90 5.43 9.96
C GLU A 33 -7.81 4.01 9.40
N VAL A 34 -8.01 2.99 10.24
CA VAL A 34 -8.04 1.58 9.81
C VAL A 34 -9.17 1.36 8.81
N GLN A 35 -10.35 1.92 9.06
CA GLN A 35 -11.48 1.81 8.15
C GLN A 35 -11.20 2.50 6.81
N GLN A 36 -10.59 3.69 6.81
CA GLN A 36 -10.25 4.42 5.58
C GLN A 36 -9.25 3.66 4.70
N ILE A 37 -8.21 3.04 5.28
CA ILE A 37 -7.21 2.27 4.51
C ILE A 37 -7.70 0.87 4.10
N SER A 38 -8.83 0.40 4.67
CA SER A 38 -9.42 -0.90 4.35
C SER A 38 -10.50 -0.83 3.27
N VAL A 39 -10.78 0.35 2.72
CA VAL A 39 -11.75 0.53 1.65
C VAL A 39 -11.23 -0.11 0.34
N GLU A 40 -12.15 -0.56 -0.50
CA GLU A 40 -11.81 -1.01 -1.85
C GLU A 40 -11.19 0.13 -2.66
N ILE A 41 -10.16 -0.20 -3.45
CA ILE A 41 -9.49 0.77 -4.31
C ILE A 41 -10.44 1.19 -5.42
N ASP A 42 -10.62 2.51 -5.59
CA ASP A 42 -11.46 3.10 -6.63
C ASP A 42 -10.65 3.69 -7.79
N GLU A 43 -11.26 3.80 -8.98
CA GLU A 43 -10.60 4.39 -10.16
C GLU A 43 -10.20 5.86 -9.93
N GLU A 44 -11.04 6.62 -9.24
CA GLU A 44 -10.75 8.03 -8.94
C GLU A 44 -9.57 8.15 -7.96
N GLU A 45 -9.45 7.23 -7.00
CA GLU A 45 -8.30 7.17 -6.09
C GLU A 45 -7.00 6.93 -6.88
N ILE A 46 -7.01 5.96 -7.80
CA ILE A 46 -5.85 5.64 -8.65
C ILE A 46 -5.47 6.87 -9.48
N LYS A 47 -6.46 7.53 -10.09
CA LYS A 47 -6.24 8.74 -10.87
C LYS A 47 -5.61 9.84 -10.04
N GLN A 48 -6.16 10.14 -8.88
CA GLN A 48 -5.63 11.18 -7.99
C GLN A 48 -4.20 10.85 -7.55
N ALA A 49 -3.92 9.60 -7.20
CA ALA A 49 -2.58 9.16 -6.85
C ALA A 49 -1.61 9.37 -8.01
N VAL A 50 -1.96 8.94 -9.24
CA VAL A 50 -1.11 9.10 -10.43
C VAL A 50 -0.86 10.57 -10.76
N PHE A 51 -1.87 11.43 -10.67
CA PHE A 51 -1.75 12.87 -10.96
C PHE A 51 -1.05 13.66 -9.85
N SER A 52 -0.97 13.13 -8.63
CA SER A 52 -0.18 13.71 -7.54
C SER A 52 1.33 13.52 -7.73
N MET A 53 1.75 12.57 -8.56
CA MET A 53 3.16 12.28 -8.82
C MET A 53 3.82 13.32 -9.72
N SER A 54 5.09 13.62 -9.46
CA SER A 54 5.88 14.46 -10.38
C SER A 54 6.08 13.74 -11.73
N PRO A 55 5.71 14.36 -12.88
CA PRO A 55 5.61 13.65 -14.16
C PRO A 55 6.91 13.03 -14.69
N TRP A 56 8.06 13.62 -14.36
CA TRP A 56 9.36 13.28 -14.94
C TRP A 56 10.38 12.75 -13.92
N LYS A 57 9.90 12.05 -12.88
CA LYS A 57 10.78 11.30 -11.98
C LYS A 57 11.35 10.06 -12.66
N ALA A 58 12.36 9.46 -12.03
CA ALA A 58 12.97 8.23 -12.49
C ALA A 58 11.90 7.15 -12.74
N SER A 59 11.97 6.50 -13.90
CA SER A 59 11.07 5.41 -14.25
C SER A 59 11.33 4.18 -13.38
N GLY A 60 10.29 3.36 -13.20
CA GLY A 60 10.44 2.05 -12.60
C GLY A 60 11.13 1.06 -13.55
N PRO A 61 11.15 -0.23 -13.20
CA PRO A 61 11.63 -1.30 -14.08
C PRO A 61 10.89 -1.39 -15.44
N ASP A 62 9.71 -0.79 -15.53
CA ASP A 62 8.88 -0.70 -16.73
C ASP A 62 9.37 0.35 -17.75
N GLY A 63 10.25 1.26 -17.34
CA GLY A 63 10.83 2.29 -18.21
C GLY A 63 9.90 3.47 -18.52
N PHE A 64 8.67 3.50 -18.00
CA PHE A 64 7.72 4.59 -18.22
C PHE A 64 7.68 5.54 -17.02
N PRO A 65 7.81 6.87 -17.23
CA PRO A 65 7.63 7.84 -16.16
C PRO A 65 6.15 8.07 -15.86
N ALA A 66 5.82 8.56 -14.67
CA ALA A 66 4.43 8.86 -14.27
C ALA A 66 3.69 9.76 -15.29
N GLY A 67 4.40 10.69 -15.94
CA GLY A 67 3.86 11.56 -16.98
C GLY A 67 3.34 10.83 -18.22
N PHE A 68 3.79 9.60 -18.50
CA PHE A 68 3.22 8.76 -19.55
C PHE A 68 1.79 8.36 -19.19
N TYR A 69 1.57 7.83 -17.98
CA TYR A 69 0.26 7.41 -17.50
C TYR A 69 -0.70 8.60 -17.33
N GLN A 70 -0.20 9.75 -16.86
CA GLN A 70 -1.00 10.98 -16.77
C GLN A 70 -1.51 11.45 -18.14
N LYS A 71 -0.67 11.37 -19.19
CA LYS A 71 -1.04 11.79 -20.55
C LYS A 71 -1.95 10.79 -21.26
N SER A 72 -1.74 9.50 -20.99
CA SER A 72 -2.46 8.41 -21.65
C SER A 72 -3.66 7.91 -20.84
N TRP A 73 -4.08 8.62 -19.78
CA TRP A 73 -5.12 8.17 -18.85
C TRP A 73 -6.44 7.79 -19.53
N ASN A 74 -6.80 8.43 -20.65
CA ASN A 74 -8.03 8.13 -21.39
C ASN A 74 -7.85 7.03 -22.46
N VAL A 75 -6.67 6.43 -22.58
CA VAL A 75 -6.28 5.52 -23.66
C VAL A 75 -5.89 4.14 -23.14
N VAL A 76 -5.24 4.08 -21.97
CA VAL A 76 -4.74 2.85 -21.33
C VAL A 76 -5.73 2.34 -20.31
#